data_AF-G2R7B8-F1
#
_entry.id   AF-G2R7B8-F1
#
_cell.length_a   1.000
_cell.length_b   1.000
_cell.length_c   1.000
_cell.angle_alpha   90.00
_cell.angle_beta   90.00
_cell.angle_gamma   90.00
#
_symmetry.space_group_name_H-M   'P 1'
#
loop_
_entity.id
_entity.type
_entity.pdbx_description
1 polymer ?
#
loop_
_entity_poly.entity_id
_entity_poly.type
_entity_poly.pdbx_seq_one_letter_code
_entity_poly.pdbx_strand_id
1 'polypeptide(L)'
;MYAAQLVRRSCEVSGRRLVLIGAASRARFEMLRAEPYGYEALVDYRDADWPEQVRRLAGGDGVDFAYDCISEGESVKKAASTLREGGKIAVVRSRKSGAWVAAEGELRSEPIYGAVWEGLGVEIQYQGFVVPAPAEARRFAASFYSWLSGGGRLEPNPIRLMPGGLDRVVPDGFSLLGTGRVSDRQRDGTDWLRPISAEKLVYKIQE
;
A
#
# COMPACT_ATOMS: atom_id res chain seq x y z
N MET A 1 -0.16 -3.24 -4.38
CA MET A 1 0.01 -3.82 -5.75
C MET A 1 1.31 -3.37 -6.41
N TYR A 2 1.60 -2.07 -6.56
CA TYR A 2 2.89 -1.65 -7.14
C TYR A 2 4.12 -2.02 -6.29
N ALA A 3 4.01 -2.03 -4.95
CA ALA A 3 5.13 -2.43 -4.09
C ALA A 3 5.70 -3.82 -4.43
N ALA A 4 4.85 -4.82 -4.65
CA ALA A 4 5.28 -6.16 -5.05
C ALA A 4 6.03 -6.13 -6.39
N GLN A 5 5.47 -5.43 -7.39
CA GLN A 5 6.12 -5.30 -8.70
C GLN A 5 7.48 -4.60 -8.59
N LEU A 6 7.56 -3.49 -7.86
CA LEU A 6 8.79 -2.70 -7.69
C LEU A 6 9.89 -3.50 -6.99
N VAL A 7 9.54 -4.26 -5.95
CA VAL A 7 10.50 -5.13 -5.26
C VAL A 7 10.99 -6.22 -6.19
N ARG A 8 10.11 -6.85 -6.98
CA ARG A 8 10.52 -7.85 -7.98
C ARG A 8 11.44 -7.27 -9.05
N ARG A 9 11.15 -6.07 -9.59
CA ARG A 9 12.05 -5.36 -10.51
C ARG A 9 13.41 -5.08 -9.88
N SER A 10 13.43 -4.68 -8.61
CA SER A 10 14.68 -4.47 -7.87
C SER A 10 15.48 -5.78 -7.71
N CYS A 11 14.81 -6.90 -7.44
CA CYS A 11 15.40 -8.23 -7.38
C CYS A 11 15.99 -8.67 -8.73
N GLU A 12 15.28 -8.45 -9.84
CA GLU A 12 15.74 -8.75 -11.20
C GLU A 12 17.07 -8.03 -11.51
N VAL A 13 17.21 -6.76 -11.11
CA VAL A 13 18.42 -5.96 -11.36
C VAL A 13 19.55 -6.31 -10.37
N SER A 14 19.22 -6.54 -9.10
CA SER A 14 20.23 -6.77 -8.06
C SER A 14 20.70 -8.23 -7.96
N GLY A 15 20.00 -9.17 -8.60
CA GLY A 15 20.23 -10.61 -8.44
C GLY A 15 19.86 -11.14 -7.06
N ARG A 16 19.24 -10.32 -6.20
CA ARG A 16 18.82 -10.73 -4.87
C ARG A 16 17.50 -11.47 -4.95
N ARG A 17 17.38 -12.56 -4.19
CA ARG A 17 16.12 -13.25 -3.98
C ARG A 17 15.36 -12.60 -2.81
N LEU A 18 14.05 -12.49 -2.96
CA LEU A 18 13.13 -12.07 -1.91
C LEU A 18 11.93 -13.01 -1.89
N VAL A 19 11.32 -13.20 -0.71
CA VAL A 19 10.07 -13.95 -0.53
C VAL A 19 8.97 -12.96 -0.16
N LEU A 20 7.92 -12.90 -0.97
CA LEU A 20 6.75 -12.07 -0.76
C LEU A 20 5.66 -12.87 -0.02
N ILE A 21 5.38 -12.43 1.20
CA ILE A 21 4.27 -12.91 2.02
C ILE A 21 3.22 -11.79 2.10
N GLY A 22 1.96 -12.09 1.76
CA GLY A 22 0.88 -11.11 1.75
C GLY A 22 -0.23 -11.44 2.74
N ALA A 23 -0.74 -10.43 3.45
CA ALA A 23 -2.00 -10.51 4.17
C ALA A 23 -3.11 -9.84 3.34
N ALA A 24 -4.08 -10.60 2.87
CA ALA A 24 -5.13 -10.13 1.97
C ALA A 24 -6.42 -10.92 2.15
N SER A 25 -7.53 -10.48 1.56
CA SER A 25 -8.73 -11.33 1.54
C SER A 25 -8.51 -12.56 0.67
N ARG A 26 -9.04 -13.73 1.06
CA ARG A 26 -8.95 -14.98 0.27
C ARG A 26 -9.38 -14.81 -1.19
N ALA A 27 -10.39 -13.99 -1.44
CA ALA A 27 -10.87 -13.65 -2.78
C ALA A 27 -9.83 -12.98 -3.70
N ARG A 28 -8.67 -12.56 -3.18
CA ARG A 28 -7.58 -11.95 -3.93
C ARG A 28 -6.35 -12.85 -4.05
N PHE A 29 -6.37 -14.06 -3.50
CA PHE A 29 -5.18 -14.89 -3.47
C PHE A 29 -4.71 -15.30 -4.86
N GLU A 30 -5.64 -15.70 -5.73
CA GLU A 30 -5.32 -16.07 -7.10
C GLU A 30 -4.67 -14.91 -7.85
N MET A 31 -5.30 -13.73 -7.81
CA MET A 31 -4.75 -12.50 -8.40
C MET A 31 -3.34 -12.20 -7.87
N LEU A 32 -3.13 -12.25 -6.55
CA LEU A 32 -1.85 -11.89 -5.93
C LEU A 32 -0.74 -12.91 -6.21
N ARG A 33 -1.07 -14.19 -6.45
CA ARG A 33 -0.06 -15.19 -6.87
C ARG A 33 0.34 -15.01 -8.34
N ALA A 34 -0.58 -14.55 -9.17
CA ALA A 34 -0.34 -14.36 -10.60
C ALA A 34 0.66 -13.22 -10.86
N GLU A 35 1.22 -13.23 -12.08
CA GLU A 35 1.93 -12.06 -12.62
C GLU A 35 0.96 -10.86 -12.66
N PRO A 36 1.43 -9.64 -12.30
CA PRO A 36 2.82 -9.24 -12.08
C PRO A 36 3.30 -9.36 -10.62
N TYR A 37 2.47 -9.86 -9.70
CA TYR A 37 2.71 -9.70 -8.26
C TYR A 37 3.55 -10.82 -7.67
N GLY A 38 3.25 -12.08 -8.00
CA GLY A 38 4.10 -13.22 -7.67
C GLY A 38 4.28 -13.51 -6.19
N TYR A 39 3.26 -13.33 -5.35
CA TYR A 39 3.35 -13.68 -3.92
C TYR A 39 3.52 -15.19 -3.73
N GLU A 40 4.55 -15.61 -2.99
CA GLU A 40 4.82 -17.02 -2.68
C GLU A 40 3.89 -17.55 -1.60
N ALA A 41 3.49 -16.72 -0.63
CA ALA A 41 2.58 -17.10 0.42
C ALA A 41 1.58 -15.99 0.77
N LEU A 42 0.38 -16.41 1.17
CA LEU A 42 -0.73 -15.52 1.47
C LEU A 42 -1.49 -16.03 2.71
N VAL A 43 -1.91 -15.10 3.57
CA VAL A 43 -2.73 -15.34 4.76
C VAL A 43 -3.97 -14.45 4.72
N ASP A 44 -5.09 -14.89 5.30
CA ASP A 44 -6.28 -14.04 5.40
C ASP A 44 -6.11 -13.06 6.55
N TYR A 45 -6.15 -11.76 6.28
CA TYR A 45 -6.03 -10.74 7.33
C TYR A 45 -7.15 -10.79 8.38
N ARG A 46 -8.24 -11.52 8.09
CA ARG A 46 -9.36 -11.76 9.02
C ARG A 46 -9.07 -12.87 10.03
N ASP A 47 -8.11 -13.73 9.75
CA ASP A 47 -7.72 -14.77 10.70
C ASP A 47 -7.06 -14.09 11.92
N ALA A 48 -7.48 -14.45 13.13
CA ALA A 48 -7.01 -13.77 14.34
C ALA A 48 -5.50 -13.91 14.54
N ASP A 49 -4.92 -15.03 14.08
CA ASP A 49 -3.50 -15.39 14.19
C ASP A 49 -2.70 -15.15 12.89
N TRP A 50 -3.21 -14.32 11.96
CA TRP A 50 -2.50 -14.08 10.70
C TRP A 50 -1.06 -13.57 10.90
N PRO A 51 -0.72 -12.74 11.91
CA PRO A 51 0.68 -12.34 12.13
C PRO A 51 1.57 -13.53 12.47
N GLU A 52 1.09 -14.47 13.28
CA GLU A 52 1.79 -15.71 13.62
C GLU A 52 1.92 -16.62 12.40
N GLN A 53 0.90 -16.68 11.54
CA GLN A 53 0.98 -17.39 10.26
C GLN A 53 2.11 -16.82 9.38
N VAL A 54 2.25 -15.49 9.28
CA VAL A 54 3.34 -14.84 8.55
C VAL A 54 4.70 -15.21 9.15
N ARG A 55 4.84 -15.17 10.49
CA ARG A 55 6.10 -15.56 11.15
C ARG A 55 6.47 -17.01 10.84
N ARG A 56 5.51 -17.94 10.88
CA ARG A 56 5.73 -19.35 10.50
C ARG A 56 6.19 -19.49 9.05
N LEU A 57 5.56 -18.77 8.12
CA LEU A 57 5.93 -18.75 6.71
C LEU A 57 7.32 -18.13 6.48
N ALA A 58 7.76 -17.23 7.36
CA ALA A 58 9.09 -16.63 7.36
C ALA A 58 10.15 -17.47 8.10
N GLY A 59 9.87 -18.74 8.44
CA GLY A 59 10.82 -19.62 9.13
C GLY A 59 10.84 -19.49 10.66
N GLY A 60 9.88 -18.78 11.26
CA GLY A 60 9.67 -18.67 12.72
C GLY A 60 10.16 -17.35 13.32
N ASP A 61 11.29 -16.82 12.82
CA ASP A 61 11.91 -15.61 13.37
C ASP A 61 11.18 -14.32 12.97
N GLY A 62 10.44 -14.36 11.88
CA GLY A 62 9.71 -13.21 11.32
C GLY A 62 10.38 -12.65 10.06
N VAL A 63 9.75 -11.63 9.48
CA VAL A 63 10.20 -11.02 8.21
C VAL A 63 11.25 -9.94 8.43
N ASP A 64 12.18 -9.80 7.47
CA ASP A 64 13.17 -8.71 7.44
C ASP A 64 12.51 -7.33 7.29
N PHE A 65 11.49 -7.27 6.45
CA PHE A 65 10.81 -6.05 6.06
C PHE A 65 9.29 -6.24 6.08
N ALA A 66 8.58 -5.25 6.61
CA ALA A 66 7.13 -5.16 6.51
C ALA A 66 6.74 -3.86 5.79
N TYR A 67 5.70 -3.93 4.97
CA TYR A 67 5.12 -2.74 4.35
C TYR A 67 3.61 -2.73 4.58
N ASP A 68 3.17 -1.90 5.52
CA ASP A 68 1.76 -1.78 5.85
C ASP A 68 1.07 -0.81 4.88
N CYS A 69 0.34 -1.39 3.92
CA CYS A 69 -0.42 -0.65 2.92
C CYS A 69 -1.75 -0.06 3.44
N ILE A 70 -2.12 -0.31 4.71
CA ILE A 70 -3.33 0.22 5.34
C ILE A 70 -2.97 1.38 6.27
N SER A 71 -2.01 1.16 7.17
CA SER A 71 -1.49 2.15 8.13
C SER A 71 -2.59 2.85 8.94
N GLU A 72 -3.55 2.08 9.44
CA GLU A 72 -4.69 2.59 10.20
C GLU A 72 -5.01 1.69 11.39
N GLY A 73 -5.20 2.31 12.56
CA GLY A 73 -5.49 1.59 13.79
C GLY A 73 -4.46 0.49 14.09
N GLU A 74 -4.94 -0.74 14.26
CA GLU A 74 -4.11 -1.89 14.66
C GLU A 74 -3.30 -2.50 13.49
N SER A 75 -3.49 -2.05 12.24
CA SER A 75 -2.75 -2.63 11.11
C SER A 75 -1.24 -2.51 11.28
N VAL A 76 -0.78 -1.35 11.79
CA VAL A 76 0.65 -1.07 11.98
C VAL A 76 1.24 -1.99 13.04
N LYS A 77 0.54 -2.17 14.17
CA LYS A 77 0.99 -3.04 15.26
C LYS A 77 1.05 -4.50 14.82
N LYS A 78 0.01 -4.97 14.13
CA LYS A 78 -0.03 -6.35 13.60
C LYS A 78 1.02 -6.59 12.53
N ALA A 79 1.26 -5.63 11.63
CA ALA A 79 2.35 -5.74 10.66
C ALA A 79 3.71 -5.74 11.35
N ALA A 80 3.93 -4.87 12.33
CA ALA A 80 5.18 -4.78 13.08
C ALA A 80 5.47 -6.05 13.92
N SER A 81 4.45 -6.74 14.42
CA SER A 81 4.64 -7.99 15.19
C SER A 81 5.15 -9.15 14.33
N THR A 82 5.02 -9.07 13.00
CA THR A 82 5.60 -10.05 12.07
C THR A 82 7.11 -9.94 11.91
N LEU A 83 7.71 -8.82 12.34
CA LEU A 83 9.14 -8.57 12.15
C LEU A 83 10.00 -9.51 13.01
N ARG A 84 11.15 -9.88 12.44
CA ARG A 84 12.27 -10.41 13.22
C ARG A 84 12.98 -9.30 14.01
N GLU A 85 13.90 -9.68 14.88
CA GLU A 85 14.79 -8.72 15.53
C GLU A 85 15.62 -7.94 14.49
N GLY A 86 15.66 -6.61 14.64
CA GLY A 86 16.30 -5.70 13.68
C GLY A 86 15.56 -5.51 12.35
N GLY A 87 14.36 -6.09 12.20
CA GLY A 87 13.51 -5.87 11.03
C GLY A 87 13.02 -4.43 10.92
N LYS A 88 12.60 -4.02 9.72
CA LYS A 88 12.11 -2.66 9.45
C LYS A 88 10.70 -2.67 8.89
N ILE A 89 9.90 -1.69 9.27
CA ILE A 89 8.56 -1.48 8.72
C ILE A 89 8.44 -0.12 8.06
N ALA A 90 7.76 -0.07 6.92
CA ALA A 90 7.32 1.15 6.28
C ALA A 90 5.79 1.26 6.28
N VAL A 91 5.29 2.48 6.42
CA VAL A 91 3.86 2.83 6.53
C VAL A 91 3.49 3.93 5.54
N VAL A 92 2.22 3.95 5.11
CA VAL A 92 1.67 4.92 4.15
C VAL A 92 0.88 6.05 4.81
N ARG A 93 0.69 6.01 6.14
CA ARG A 93 0.07 7.08 6.92
C ARG A 93 0.88 7.37 8.17
N SER A 94 0.96 8.65 8.55
CA SER A 94 1.81 9.09 9.65
C SER A 94 1.14 8.93 11.01
N ARG A 95 1.95 8.66 12.06
CA ARG A 95 1.49 8.76 13.45
C ARG A 95 1.05 10.20 13.78
N LYS A 96 1.74 11.19 13.22
CA LYS A 96 1.47 12.63 13.43
C LYS A 96 0.07 13.05 12.96
N SER A 97 -0.49 12.39 11.95
CA SER A 97 -1.87 12.66 11.50
C SER A 97 -2.93 11.92 12.33
N GLY A 98 -2.55 11.19 13.38
CA GLY A 98 -3.46 10.41 14.22
C GLY A 98 -4.04 9.16 13.54
N ALA A 99 -3.44 8.67 12.44
CA ALA A 99 -3.95 7.50 11.71
C ALA A 99 -3.85 6.19 12.52
N TRP A 100 -2.89 6.14 13.44
CA TRP A 100 -2.64 5.01 14.33
C TRP A 100 -1.91 5.51 15.58
N VAL A 101 -1.97 4.71 16.64
CA VAL A 101 -1.34 5.01 17.93
C VAL A 101 -0.50 3.81 18.37
N ALA A 102 0.64 4.08 19.00
CA ALA A 102 1.43 3.07 19.68
C ALA A 102 2.07 3.71 20.91
N ALA A 103 2.06 3.00 22.04
CA ALA A 103 2.80 3.40 23.21
C ALA A 103 4.31 3.38 22.93
N GLU A 104 5.07 4.16 23.70
CA GLU A 104 6.52 4.13 23.63
C GLU A 104 7.03 2.71 23.93
N GLY A 105 7.93 2.21 23.09
CA GLY A 105 8.46 0.84 23.19
C GLY A 105 7.50 -0.28 22.76
N GLU A 106 6.25 0.02 22.38
CA GLU A 106 5.28 -1.01 21.94
C GLU A 106 5.69 -1.63 20.58
N LEU A 107 6.30 -0.84 19.70
CA LEU A 107 6.79 -1.30 18.41
C LEU A 107 8.28 -1.66 18.49
N ARG A 108 8.64 -2.79 17.89
CA ARG A 108 10.04 -3.27 17.79
C ARG A 108 10.97 -2.30 17.05
N SER A 109 10.42 -1.52 16.13
CA SER A 109 11.13 -0.52 15.34
C SER A 109 10.19 0.62 15.01
N GLU A 110 10.68 1.86 15.02
CA GLU A 110 9.86 3.00 14.59
C GLU A 110 9.57 2.89 13.08
N PRO A 111 8.29 2.91 12.65
CA PRO A 111 7.94 2.82 11.25
C PRO A 111 8.46 3.98 10.40
N ILE A 112 8.97 3.64 9.22
CA ILE A 112 9.38 4.61 8.20
C ILE A 112 8.13 5.10 7.49
N TYR A 113 7.78 6.37 7.70
CA TYR A 113 6.77 7.05 6.91
C TYR A 113 7.46 7.77 5.75
N GLY A 114 7.12 7.40 4.51
CA GLY A 114 7.58 8.08 3.30
C GLY A 114 6.40 8.74 2.61
N ALA A 115 6.27 10.06 2.74
CA ALA A 115 5.21 10.79 2.06
C ALA A 115 5.53 10.92 0.57
N VAL A 116 4.57 10.63 -0.31
CA VAL A 116 4.75 10.76 -1.77
C VAL A 116 5.24 12.16 -2.18
N TRP A 117 4.86 13.17 -1.40
CA TRP A 117 5.20 14.57 -1.61
C TRP A 117 6.69 14.87 -1.48
N GLU A 118 7.47 14.06 -0.76
CA GLU A 118 8.93 14.22 -0.63
C GLU A 118 9.63 14.20 -1.99
N GLY A 119 9.08 13.44 -2.95
CA GLY A 119 9.61 13.34 -4.31
C GLY A 119 9.48 14.64 -5.12
N LEU A 120 8.65 15.59 -4.70
CA LEU A 120 8.51 16.90 -5.36
C LEU A 120 9.76 17.78 -5.15
N GLY A 121 10.53 17.55 -4.09
CA GLY A 121 11.71 18.35 -3.76
C GLY A 121 11.39 19.76 -3.28
N VAL A 122 10.17 19.97 -2.77
CA VAL A 122 9.72 21.21 -2.13
C VAL A 122 9.06 20.86 -0.80
N GLU A 123 9.13 21.77 0.16
CA GLU A 123 8.47 21.61 1.45
C GLU A 123 6.95 21.66 1.27
N ILE A 124 6.23 20.72 1.91
CA ILE A 124 4.77 20.65 1.83
C ILE A 124 4.15 20.71 3.22
N GLN A 125 3.21 21.65 3.41
CA GLN A 125 2.35 21.67 4.58
C GLN A 125 1.18 20.70 4.36
N TYR A 126 1.02 19.72 5.25
CA TYR A 126 -0.02 18.70 5.14
C TYR A 126 -0.56 18.34 6.53
N GLN A 127 -1.88 18.47 6.71
CA GLN A 127 -2.58 18.07 7.94
C GLN A 127 -1.86 18.47 9.25
N GLY A 128 -1.44 19.74 9.34
CA GLY A 128 -0.84 20.29 10.56
C GLY A 128 0.63 19.91 10.80
N PHE A 129 1.29 19.26 9.86
CA PHE A 129 2.74 19.05 9.89
C PHE A 129 3.39 19.39 8.56
N VAL A 130 4.72 19.52 8.60
CA VAL A 130 5.55 19.80 7.43
C VAL A 130 6.21 18.52 6.95
N VAL A 131 6.00 18.20 5.67
CA VAL A 131 6.75 17.17 4.94
C VAL A 131 8.02 17.84 4.39
N PRO A 132 9.22 17.33 4.76
CA PRO A 132 10.47 17.92 4.33
C PRO A 132 10.73 17.67 2.83
N ALA A 133 11.72 18.37 2.28
CA ALA A 133 12.18 18.25 0.90
C ALA A 133 13.57 17.57 0.80
N PRO A 134 13.73 16.29 1.16
CA PRO A 134 15.02 15.64 1.10
C PRO A 134 15.48 15.52 -0.36
N ALA A 135 16.71 15.97 -0.64
CA ALA A 135 17.27 15.96 -1.98
C ALA A 135 17.36 14.53 -2.55
N GLU A 136 17.57 13.54 -1.70
CA GLU A 136 17.58 12.10 -2.03
C GLU A 136 16.24 11.64 -2.60
N ALA A 137 15.11 12.03 -1.99
CA ALA A 137 13.78 11.65 -2.47
C ALA A 137 13.48 12.31 -3.82
N ARG A 138 13.86 13.58 -3.99
CA ARG A 138 13.72 14.28 -5.28
C ARG A 138 14.53 13.61 -6.38
N ARG A 139 15.79 13.24 -6.10
CA ARG A 139 16.65 12.51 -7.05
C ARG A 139 16.06 11.15 -7.40
N PHE A 140 15.62 10.40 -6.39
CA PHE A 140 14.98 9.10 -6.60
C PHE A 140 13.73 9.23 -7.47
N ALA A 141 12.84 10.17 -7.16
CA ALA A 141 11.62 10.39 -7.94
C ALA A 141 11.93 10.76 -9.39
N ALA A 142 12.90 11.65 -9.64
CA ALA A 142 13.33 12.00 -10.99
C ALA A 142 13.81 10.77 -11.78
N SER A 143 14.70 9.97 -11.18
CA SER A 143 15.22 8.75 -11.79
C SER A 143 14.13 7.71 -12.02
N PHE A 144 13.20 7.55 -11.07
CA PHE A 144 12.08 6.62 -11.17
C PHE A 144 11.17 6.97 -12.36
N TYR A 145 10.79 8.24 -12.52
CA TYR A 145 9.94 8.66 -13.65
C TYR A 145 10.69 8.65 -14.99
N SER A 146 11.99 8.90 -14.99
CA SER A 146 12.84 8.70 -16.17
C SER A 146 12.86 7.23 -16.60
N TRP A 147 13.08 6.32 -15.66
CA TRP A 147 13.01 4.88 -15.90
C TRP A 147 11.63 4.43 -16.41
N LEU A 148 10.56 4.91 -15.78
CA LEU A 148 9.18 4.59 -16.17
C LEU A 148 8.88 5.05 -17.60
N SER A 149 9.26 6.28 -17.94
CA SER A 149 9.09 6.85 -19.29
C SER A 149 9.99 6.20 -20.33
N GLY A 150 11.15 5.67 -19.90
CA GLY A 150 12.13 4.99 -20.75
C GLY A 150 11.81 3.52 -21.06
N GLY A 151 10.61 3.03 -20.71
CA GLY A 151 10.19 1.65 -20.95
C GLY A 151 10.18 0.75 -19.71
N GLY A 152 10.41 1.30 -18.51
CA GLY A 152 10.19 0.61 -17.25
C GLY A 152 8.77 0.06 -17.17
N ARG A 153 8.62 -1.25 -17.00
CA ARG A 153 7.32 -1.93 -17.09
C ARG A 153 6.73 -2.25 -15.72
N LEU A 154 5.62 -1.58 -15.41
CA LEU A 154 4.70 -1.90 -14.33
C LEU A 154 3.31 -2.11 -14.92
N GLU A 155 2.64 -3.18 -14.52
CA GLU A 155 1.25 -3.41 -14.92
C GLU A 155 0.32 -2.55 -14.05
N PRO A 156 -0.59 -1.79 -14.66
CA PRO A 156 -1.51 -0.93 -13.93
C PRO A 156 -2.53 -1.75 -13.14
N ASN A 157 -3.08 -1.16 -12.08
CA ASN A 157 -4.22 -1.74 -11.39
C ASN A 157 -5.42 -1.91 -12.37
N PRO A 158 -6.20 -3.00 -12.24
CA PRO A 158 -7.47 -3.19 -12.94
C PRO A 158 -8.34 -1.94 -12.94
N ILE A 159 -9.07 -1.74 -14.03
CA ILE A 159 -9.94 -0.58 -14.20
C ILE A 159 -11.38 -0.97 -13.91
N ARG A 160 -12.04 -0.16 -13.08
CA ARG A 160 -13.50 -0.05 -13.09
C ARG A 160 -13.88 1.16 -13.91
N LEU A 161 -14.48 0.92 -15.07
CA LEU A 161 -15.06 1.99 -15.86
C LEU A 161 -16.38 2.42 -15.20
N MET A 162 -16.42 3.65 -14.71
CA MET A 162 -17.58 4.24 -14.06
C MET A 162 -18.54 4.82 -15.12
N PRO A 163 -19.86 4.77 -14.88
CA PRO A 163 -20.84 5.41 -15.77
C PRO A 163 -20.71 6.95 -15.73
N GLY A 164 -21.11 7.59 -16.83
CA GLY A 164 -21.08 9.04 -16.98
C GLY A 164 -19.69 9.61 -17.27
N GLY A 165 -19.54 10.92 -17.04
CA GLY A 165 -18.30 11.65 -17.25
C GLY A 165 -17.75 12.26 -15.96
N LEU A 166 -17.06 13.39 -16.09
CA LEU A 166 -16.48 14.11 -14.95
C LEU A 166 -17.53 14.58 -13.93
N ASP A 167 -18.76 14.80 -14.39
CA ASP A 167 -19.93 15.16 -13.57
C ASP A 167 -20.26 14.10 -12.50
N ARG A 168 -19.88 12.83 -12.74
CA ARG A 168 -20.12 11.71 -11.82
C ARG A 168 -19.00 11.48 -10.81
N VAL A 169 -17.85 12.14 -10.95
CA VAL A 169 -16.69 11.93 -10.06
C VAL A 169 -17.02 12.22 -8.60
N VAL A 170 -17.74 13.31 -8.33
CA VAL A 170 -18.15 13.68 -6.97
C VAL A 170 -19.25 12.76 -6.43
N PRO A 171 -20.43 12.62 -7.07
CA PRO A 171 -21.52 11.83 -6.49
C PRO A 171 -21.19 10.32 -6.40
N ASP A 172 -20.44 9.76 -7.35
CA ASP A 172 -20.15 8.31 -7.39
C ASP A 172 -18.72 8.00 -6.93
N GLY A 173 -17.72 8.74 -7.42
CA GLY A 173 -16.33 8.46 -7.10
C GLY A 173 -15.98 8.76 -5.64
N PHE A 174 -16.39 9.93 -5.14
CA PHE A 174 -16.08 10.33 -3.77
C PHE A 174 -16.94 9.60 -2.75
N SER A 175 -18.15 9.14 -3.10
CA SER A 175 -18.93 8.28 -2.22
C SER A 175 -18.25 6.91 -2.00
N LEU A 176 -17.61 6.36 -3.02
CA LEU A 176 -16.83 5.12 -2.93
C LEU A 176 -15.50 5.26 -2.18
N LEU A 177 -14.83 6.42 -2.33
CA LEU A 177 -13.57 6.70 -1.65
C LEU A 177 -13.78 7.18 -0.21
N GLY A 178 -14.89 7.85 0.08
CA GLY A 178 -15.28 8.33 1.41
C GLY A 178 -14.28 9.30 2.08
N THR A 179 -14.69 9.88 3.20
CA THR A 179 -13.83 10.69 4.07
C THR A 179 -13.40 9.97 5.35
N GLY A 180 -13.88 8.73 5.56
CA GLY A 180 -13.64 7.91 6.75
C GLY A 180 -12.75 6.69 6.49
N ARG A 181 -12.66 5.83 7.51
CA ARG A 181 -11.93 4.55 7.46
C ARG A 181 -12.46 3.70 6.31
N VAL A 182 -11.59 2.88 5.73
CA VAL A 182 -11.98 1.95 4.65
C VAL A 182 -13.09 1.00 5.13
N SER A 183 -13.08 0.63 6.42
CA SER A 183 -14.08 -0.24 7.05
C SER A 183 -15.47 0.38 7.16
N ASP A 184 -15.57 1.70 7.20
CA ASP A 184 -16.80 2.42 7.60
C ASP A 184 -17.63 2.87 6.39
N ARG A 185 -17.18 2.52 5.18
CA ARG A 185 -17.82 2.96 3.93
C ARG A 185 -19.09 2.18 3.65
N GLN A 186 -20.18 2.90 3.40
CA GLN A 186 -21.48 2.31 3.11
C GLN A 186 -21.46 1.53 1.79
N ARG A 187 -22.29 0.48 1.73
CA ARG A 187 -22.48 -0.34 0.54
C ARG A 187 -23.79 0.07 -0.10
N ASP A 188 -23.71 0.75 -1.22
CA ASP A 188 -24.85 0.90 -2.12
C ASP A 188 -25.00 -0.43 -2.89
N GLY A 189 -26.24 -0.92 -3.03
CA GLY A 189 -26.56 -2.15 -3.76
C GLY A 189 -26.39 -2.02 -5.28
N THR A 190 -26.09 -0.81 -5.76
CA THR A 190 -25.77 -0.52 -7.15
C THR A 190 -24.41 -1.10 -7.54
N ASP A 191 -24.35 -1.90 -8.60
CA ASP A 191 -23.15 -2.70 -8.95
C ASP A 191 -21.87 -1.87 -9.12
N TRP A 192 -21.93 -0.73 -9.84
CA TRP A 192 -20.75 0.15 -10.00
C TRP A 192 -20.36 0.91 -8.73
N LEU A 193 -21.24 0.95 -7.72
CA LEU A 193 -21.00 1.51 -6.39
C LEU A 193 -20.65 0.44 -5.33
N ARG A 194 -20.34 -0.79 -5.75
CA ARG A 194 -19.76 -1.80 -4.85
C ARG A 194 -18.40 -1.32 -4.30
N PRO A 195 -17.98 -1.77 -3.11
CA PRO A 195 -16.67 -1.41 -2.56
C PRO A 195 -15.51 -1.62 -3.55
N ILE A 196 -14.57 -0.67 -3.57
CA ILE A 196 -13.39 -0.74 -4.43
C ILE A 196 -12.49 -1.88 -3.95
N SER A 197 -12.09 -2.76 -4.86
CA SER A 197 -11.23 -3.90 -4.53
C SER A 197 -10.14 -4.09 -5.57
N ALA A 198 -8.94 -3.60 -5.25
CA ALA A 198 -7.76 -3.72 -6.11
C ALA A 198 -7.94 -3.10 -7.52
N GLU A 199 -8.83 -2.13 -7.66
CA GLU A 199 -9.15 -1.48 -8.94
C GLU A 199 -9.04 0.04 -8.81
N LYS A 200 -8.81 0.73 -9.93
CA LYS A 200 -8.92 2.19 -10.03
C LYS A 200 -10.22 2.56 -10.73
N LEU A 201 -10.86 3.62 -10.25
CA LEU A 201 -12.05 4.19 -10.87
C LEU A 201 -11.63 5.05 -12.06
N VAL A 202 -12.23 4.83 -13.22
CA VAL A 202 -11.95 5.60 -14.44
C VAL A 202 -13.25 6.14 -15.01
N TYR A 203 -13.26 7.43 -15.35
CA TYR A 203 -14.36 8.11 -16.02
C TYR A 203 -13.92 8.50 -17.43
N LYS A 204 -14.85 8.50 -18.39
CA LYS A 204 -14.59 9.03 -19.72
C LYS A 204 -14.69 10.55 -19.69
N ILE A 205 -13.78 11.21 -20.38
CA ILE A 205 -13.97 12.62 -20.73
C ILE A 205 -14.91 12.59 -21.94
N GLN A 206 -16.10 13.18 -21.80
CA GLN A 206 -17.01 13.36 -22.94
C GLN A 206 -16.39 14.43 -23.85
N GLU A 207 -16.30 14.13 -25.15
CA GLU A 207 -15.95 15.12 -26.18
C GLU A 207 -17.10 16.12 -26.40
#